data_AF-A0AAD2DQ64-F1
#
_entry.id   AF-A0AAD2DQ64-F1
#
_cell.length_a   1.000
_cell.length_b   1.000
_cell.length_c   1.000
_cell.angle_alpha   90.00
_cell.angle_beta   90.00
_cell.angle_gamma   90.00
#
_symmetry.space_group_name_H-M   'P 1'
#
loop_
_entity.id
_entity.type
_entity.pdbx_description
1 polymer ?
#
loop_
_entity_poly.entity_id
_entity_poly.type
_entity_poly.pdbx_seq_one_letter_code
_entity_poly.pdbx_strand_id
1 'polypeptide(L)'
;MTEEVTELLELNFPQELFLEVDESIDIWVSLMDDSVLNIGIYGMAGVGKTTLAMHVHNKLLKESTFLGHVYWVTVSQEFSIYKLQNDIAHILKLYFSCENDERKRAAELSRIQGEGEICTYIR
;
A
#
# COMPACT_ATOMS: atom_id res chain seq x y z
N MET A 1 -13.17 15.23 -4.86
CA MET A 1 -12.96 14.58 -6.18
C MET A 1 -14.25 14.75 -6.98
N THR A 2 -14.23 14.85 -8.31
CA THR A 2 -15.48 14.89 -9.12
C THR A 2 -15.83 13.47 -9.58
N GLU A 3 -17.11 13.17 -9.80
CA GLU A 3 -17.59 11.84 -10.23
C GLU A 3 -16.84 11.33 -11.47
N GLU A 4 -16.57 12.22 -12.45
CA GLU A 4 -15.83 11.90 -13.68
C GLU A 4 -14.39 11.41 -13.41
N VAL A 5 -13.73 11.94 -12.37
CA VAL A 5 -12.37 11.52 -12.00
C VAL A 5 -12.40 10.18 -11.30
N THR A 6 -13.42 9.92 -10.48
CA THR A 6 -13.62 8.63 -9.81
C THR A 6 -13.86 7.52 -10.83
N GLU A 7 -14.77 7.71 -11.79
CA GLU A 7 -15.03 6.72 -12.86
C GLU A 7 -13.79 6.41 -13.69
N LEU A 8 -12.96 7.43 -14.00
CA LEU A 8 -11.70 7.23 -14.72
C LEU A 8 -10.69 6.42 -13.91
N LEU A 9 -10.63 6.62 -12.60
CA LEU A 9 -9.75 5.84 -11.73
C LEU A 9 -10.21 4.39 -11.66
N GLU A 10 -11.50 4.15 -11.45
CA GLU A 10 -12.08 2.79 -11.40
C GLU A 10 -11.91 2.03 -12.72
N LEU A 11 -12.04 2.71 -13.87
CA LEU A 11 -11.84 2.09 -15.19
C LEU A 11 -10.38 1.71 -15.47
N ASN A 12 -9.43 2.54 -15.04
CA ASN A 12 -8.00 2.31 -15.30
C ASN A 12 -7.34 1.43 -14.23
N PHE A 13 -7.92 1.38 -13.03
CA PHE A 13 -7.39 0.69 -11.86
C PHE A 13 -8.51 -0.10 -11.16
N PRO A 14 -9.09 -1.12 -11.80
CA PRO A 14 -10.30 -1.81 -11.32
C PRO A 14 -10.11 -2.61 -10.02
N GLN A 15 -8.87 -2.73 -9.54
CA GLN A 15 -8.52 -3.40 -8.28
C GLN A 15 -8.05 -2.41 -7.20
N GLU A 16 -8.13 -1.10 -7.50
CA GLU A 16 -7.77 -0.03 -6.59
C GLU A 16 -9.01 0.71 -6.11
N LEU A 17 -9.17 0.80 -4.79
CA LEU A 17 -10.25 1.56 -4.17
C LEU A 17 -9.72 2.89 -3.65
N PHE A 18 -10.36 4.01 -4.02
CA PHE A 18 -9.98 5.35 -3.57
C PHE A 18 -11.00 5.88 -2.56
N LEU A 19 -10.56 6.18 -1.35
CA LEU A 19 -11.41 6.61 -0.24
C LEU A 19 -11.01 8.00 0.28
N GLU A 20 -12.01 8.81 0.60
CA GLU A 20 -11.81 10.12 1.22
C GLU A 20 -11.64 9.98 2.73
N VAL A 21 -10.93 10.90 3.38
CA VAL A 21 -10.59 10.79 4.82
C VAL A 21 -11.80 10.71 5.77
N ASP A 22 -13.00 11.06 5.32
CA ASP A 22 -14.23 10.92 6.10
C ASP A 22 -14.75 9.46 6.18
N GLU A 23 -14.26 8.56 5.33
CA GLU A 23 -14.78 7.20 5.10
C GLU A 23 -14.00 6.12 5.87
N SER A 24 -13.71 6.38 7.15
CA SER A 24 -12.89 5.47 7.97
C SER A 24 -13.46 4.05 8.15
N ILE A 25 -14.78 3.91 8.13
CA ILE A 25 -15.48 2.62 8.21
C ILE A 25 -15.28 1.82 6.93
N ASP A 26 -15.33 2.50 5.78
CA ASP A 26 -15.22 1.88 4.47
C ASP A 26 -13.81 1.36 4.22
N ILE A 27 -12.78 2.03 4.75
CA ILE A 27 -11.40 1.52 4.68
C ILE A 27 -11.27 0.15 5.35
N TRP A 28 -11.86 -0.04 6.53
CA TRP A 28 -11.75 -1.31 7.26
C TRP A 28 -12.49 -2.45 6.55
N VAL A 29 -13.70 -2.18 6.04
CA VAL A 29 -14.47 -3.16 5.26
C VAL A 29 -13.71 -3.57 4.01
N SER A 30 -13.13 -2.58 3.31
CA SER A 30 -12.39 -2.80 2.07
C SER A 30 -11.08 -3.56 2.28
N LEU A 31 -10.43 -3.42 3.43
CA LEU A 31 -9.25 -4.21 3.78
C LEU A 31 -9.54 -5.68 4.04
N MET A 32 -10.79 -6.01 4.36
CA MET A 32 -11.23 -7.40 4.57
C MET A 32 -11.85 -8.00 3.32
N ASP A 33 -11.88 -7.25 2.21
CA ASP A 33 -12.37 -7.70 0.92
C ASP A 33 -11.19 -8.15 0.05
N ASP A 34 -11.06 -9.46 -0.13
CA ASP A 34 -10.00 -10.09 -0.94
C ASP A 34 -10.01 -9.64 -2.42
N SER A 35 -11.06 -8.97 -2.89
CA SER A 35 -11.13 -8.40 -4.25
C SER A 35 -10.40 -7.05 -4.39
N VAL A 36 -10.12 -6.38 -3.26
CA VAL A 36 -9.42 -5.09 -3.22
C VAL A 36 -7.94 -5.33 -2.96
N LEU A 37 -7.09 -5.01 -3.94
CA LEU A 37 -5.64 -5.20 -3.80
C LEU A 37 -4.94 -3.95 -3.25
N ASN A 38 -5.42 -2.76 -3.63
CA ASN A 38 -4.83 -1.49 -3.18
C ASN A 38 -5.92 -0.53 -2.70
N ILE A 39 -5.61 0.24 -1.65
CA ILE A 39 -6.47 1.32 -1.15
C ILE A 39 -5.70 2.64 -1.19
N GLY A 40 -6.23 3.61 -1.93
CA GLY A 40 -5.72 4.97 -2.00
C GLY A 40 -6.51 5.90 -1.08
N ILE A 41 -5.85 6.55 -0.11
CA ILE A 41 -6.49 7.56 0.75
C ILE A 41 -6.16 8.96 0.21
N TYR A 42 -7.19 9.75 -0.13
CA TYR A 42 -7.02 11.09 -0.68
C TYR A 42 -7.77 12.17 0.12
N GLY A 43 -7.43 13.45 -0.12
CA GLY A 43 -8.04 14.60 0.57
C GLY A 43 -7.10 15.81 0.70
N MET A 44 -7.58 16.93 1.24
CA MET A 44 -6.81 18.17 1.39
C MET A 44 -5.52 18.00 2.22
N ALA A 45 -4.56 18.91 2.05
CA ALA A 45 -3.36 18.96 2.88
C ALA A 45 -3.75 19.15 4.36
N GLY A 46 -3.08 18.42 5.28
CA GLY A 46 -3.34 18.52 6.71
C GLY A 46 -4.61 17.83 7.23
N VAL A 47 -5.44 17.24 6.37
CA VAL A 47 -6.70 16.58 6.77
C VAL A 47 -6.52 15.30 7.61
N GLY A 48 -5.29 14.76 7.70
CA GLY A 48 -5.00 13.58 8.53
C GLY A 48 -4.91 12.25 7.78
N LYS A 49 -4.75 12.23 6.45
CA LYS A 49 -4.56 11.01 5.63
C LYS A 49 -3.57 10.02 6.25
N THR A 50 -2.37 10.49 6.58
CA THR A 50 -1.31 9.66 7.18
C THR A 50 -1.69 9.18 8.58
N THR A 51 -2.42 10.00 9.35
CA THR A 51 -2.93 9.62 10.68
C THR A 51 -3.96 8.49 10.57
N LEU A 52 -4.84 8.54 9.56
CA LEU A 52 -5.83 7.50 9.30
C LEU A 52 -5.15 6.18 8.89
N ALA A 53 -4.21 6.23 7.95
CA ALA A 53 -3.41 5.06 7.55
C ALA A 53 -2.66 4.44 8.75
N MET A 54 -2.06 5.27 9.61
CA MET A 54 -1.37 4.83 10.83
C MET A 54 -2.34 4.17 11.82
N HIS A 55 -3.55 4.71 11.96
CA HIS A 55 -4.57 4.15 12.84
C HIS A 55 -4.98 2.75 12.40
N VAL A 56 -5.22 2.59 11.09
CA VAL A 56 -5.56 1.30 10.47
C VAL A 56 -4.42 0.29 10.62
N HIS A 57 -3.18 0.69 10.31
CA HIS A 57 -1.99 -0.15 10.52
C HIS A 57 -1.90 -0.67 11.97
N ASN A 58 -2.04 0.22 12.95
CA ASN A 58 -1.98 -0.15 14.38
C ASN A 58 -3.14 -1.05 14.81
N LYS A 59 -4.29 -0.95 14.15
CA LYS A 59 -5.43 -1.84 14.38
C LYS A 59 -5.16 -3.22 13.80
N LEU A 60 -4.66 -3.31 12.56
CA LEU A 60 -4.31 -4.59 11.91
C LEU A 60 -3.26 -5.37 12.73
N LEU A 61 -2.24 -4.68 13.28
CA LEU A 61 -1.25 -5.32 14.15
C LEU A 61 -1.82 -5.94 15.44
N LYS A 62 -3.01 -5.51 15.86
CA LYS A 62 -3.70 -6.01 17.06
C LYS A 62 -4.84 -6.96 16.73
N GLU A 63 -5.23 -7.03 15.47
CA GLU A 63 -6.38 -7.80 15.03
C GLU A 63 -6.00 -9.28 14.93
N SER A 64 -6.57 -10.09 15.81
CA SER A 64 -6.25 -11.53 15.88
C SER A 64 -6.82 -12.33 14.71
N THR A 65 -7.83 -11.79 14.02
CA THR A 65 -8.45 -12.44 12.85
C THR A 65 -7.69 -12.17 11.55
N PHE A 66 -6.82 -11.16 11.52
CA PHE A 66 -5.98 -10.87 10.37
C PHE A 66 -4.75 -11.79 10.39
N LEU A 67 -4.70 -12.74 9.46
CA LEU A 67 -3.61 -13.72 9.34
C LEU A 67 -2.46 -13.25 8.42
N GLY A 68 -2.62 -12.08 7.79
CA GLY A 68 -1.62 -11.49 6.90
C GLY A 68 -0.47 -10.80 7.63
N HIS A 69 0.56 -10.43 6.86
CA HIS A 69 1.69 -9.65 7.34
C HIS A 69 1.50 -8.16 7.05
N VAL A 70 1.53 -7.32 8.07
CA VAL A 70 1.44 -5.87 7.89
C VAL A 70 2.85 -5.27 7.78
N TYR A 71 3.13 -4.60 6.67
CA TYR A 71 4.37 -3.87 6.45
C TYR A 71 4.09 -2.37 6.30
N TRP A 72 5.04 -1.55 6.74
CA TRP A 72 4.95 -0.09 6.61
C TRP A 72 6.20 0.46 5.94
N VAL A 73 6.04 1.01 4.73
CA VAL A 73 7.09 1.68 3.96
C VAL A 73 6.70 3.15 3.79
N THR A 74 7.67 4.05 3.88
CA THR A 74 7.46 5.47 3.60
C THR A 74 8.22 5.86 2.34
N VAL A 75 7.50 6.37 1.35
CA VAL A 75 8.10 6.95 0.14
C VAL A 75 8.28 8.45 0.35
N SER A 76 9.46 8.97 0.03
CA SER A 76 9.73 10.41 0.05
C SER A 76 9.55 11.02 -1.34
N GLN A 77 9.29 12.32 -1.44
CA GLN A 77 9.17 13.00 -2.74
C GLN A 77 10.43 12.83 -3.61
N GLU A 78 11.62 12.85 -3.00
CA GLU A 78 12.87 12.44 -3.63
C GLU A 78 13.05 10.91 -3.53
N PHE A 79 12.20 10.13 -4.19
CA PHE A 79 12.36 8.68 -4.24
C PHE A 79 13.17 8.24 -5.47
N SER A 80 13.82 7.08 -5.33
CA SER A 80 14.28 6.29 -6.46
C SER A 80 13.69 4.90 -6.34
N ILE A 81 13.36 4.28 -7.48
CA ILE A 81 12.86 2.91 -7.54
C ILE A 81 13.87 1.99 -6.86
N TYR A 82 15.16 2.18 -7.13
CA TYR A 82 16.25 1.47 -6.45
C TYR A 82 16.16 1.53 -4.92
N LYS A 83 15.91 2.71 -4.33
CA LYS A 83 15.81 2.91 -2.88
C LYS A 83 14.55 2.26 -2.32
N LEU A 84 13.40 2.48 -2.97
CA LEU A 84 12.13 1.87 -2.59
C LEU A 84 12.21 0.34 -2.56
N GLN A 85 12.76 -0.27 -3.61
CA GLN A 85 12.96 -1.71 -3.67
C GLN A 85 13.89 -2.21 -2.55
N ASN A 86 14.89 -1.41 -2.16
CA ASN A 86 15.78 -1.74 -1.05
C ASN A 86 15.07 -1.64 0.30
N ASP A 87 14.27 -0.60 0.51
CA ASP A 87 13.49 -0.41 1.74
C ASP A 87 12.48 -1.56 1.92
N ILE A 88 11.78 -1.95 0.85
CA ILE A 88 10.88 -3.11 0.84
C ILE A 88 11.67 -4.40 1.12
N ALA A 89 12.77 -4.65 0.42
CA ALA A 89 13.59 -5.85 0.63
C ALA A 89 14.12 -5.95 2.06
N HIS A 90 14.56 -4.84 2.66
CA HIS A 90 15.04 -4.81 4.03
C HIS A 90 13.94 -5.21 5.03
N ILE A 91 12.71 -4.72 4.83
CA ILE A 91 11.56 -5.08 5.66
C ILE A 91 11.22 -6.57 5.51
N LEU A 92 11.30 -7.09 4.29
CA LEU A 92 11.10 -8.52 3.99
C LEU A 92 12.31 -9.40 4.34
N LYS A 93 13.39 -8.81 4.89
CA LYS A 93 14.67 -9.50 5.22
C LYS A 93 15.31 -10.20 4.01
N LEU A 94 15.21 -9.58 2.85
CA LEU A 94 15.77 -10.05 1.59
C LEU A 94 17.07 -9.32 1.26
N TYR A 95 17.95 -10.03 0.56
CA TYR A 95 19.23 -9.50 0.10
C TYR A 95 19.33 -9.64 -1.41
N PHE A 96 19.33 -8.52 -2.13
CA PHE A 96 19.63 -8.54 -3.56
C PHE A 96 21.10 -8.95 -3.77
N SER A 97 21.35 -9.94 -4.63
CA SER A 97 22.70 -10.40 -4.96
C SER A 97 23.39 -9.43 -5.92
N CYS A 98 23.96 -8.32 -5.42
CA CYS A 98 24.65 -7.30 -6.23
C CYS A 98 23.90 -6.86 -7.52
N GLU A 99 22.58 -7.05 -7.56
CA GLU A 99 21.75 -6.80 -8.73
C GLU A 99 21.33 -5.32 -8.70
N ASN A 100 21.65 -4.60 -9.77
CA ASN A 100 21.38 -3.18 -9.89
C ASN A 100 20.23 -2.89 -10.87
N ASP A 101 19.77 -3.89 -11.62
CA ASP A 101 18.64 -3.76 -12.53
C ASP A 101 17.32 -3.71 -11.75
N GLU A 102 16.63 -2.57 -11.84
CA GLU A 102 15.37 -2.34 -11.14
C GLU A 102 14.27 -3.34 -11.55
N ARG A 103 14.25 -3.83 -12.79
CA ARG A 103 13.22 -4.79 -13.24
C ARG A 103 13.45 -6.17 -12.65
N LYS A 104 14.71 -6.62 -12.60
CA LYS A 104 15.05 -7.90 -11.97
C LYS A 104 14.79 -7.88 -10.47
N ARG A 105 15.12 -6.78 -9.80
CA ARG A 105 14.81 -6.61 -8.37
C ARG A 105 13.31 -6.59 -8.11
N ALA A 106 12.51 -5.93 -8.94
CA ALA A 106 11.05 -5.98 -8.86
C ALA A 106 10.51 -7.41 -9.03
N ALA A 107 11.06 -8.16 -10.00
CA ALA A 107 10.68 -9.55 -10.22
C ALA A 107 11.04 -10.45 -9.01
N GLU A 108 12.16 -10.20 -8.35
CA GLU A 108 12.52 -10.94 -7.13
C GLU A 108 11.56 -10.63 -5.97
N LEU A 109 11.19 -9.35 -5.81
CA LEU A 109 10.19 -8.95 -4.82
C LEU A 109 8.81 -9.56 -5.09
N SER A 110 8.39 -9.64 -6.35
CA SER A 110 7.05 -10.18 -6.69
C SER A 110 6.94 -11.68 -6.45
N ARG A 111 8.04 -12.43 -6.49
CA ARG A 111 8.03 -13.88 -6.22
C ARG A 111 7.66 -14.23 -4.78
N ILE A 112 7.77 -13.27 -3.87
CA ILE A 112 7.56 -13.47 -2.43
C ILE A 112 6.12 -13.18 -2.02
N GLN A 113 5.34 -12.52 -2.89
CA GLN A 113 3.91 -12.22 -2.68
C GLN A 113 3.00 -13.48 -2.60
N GLY A 114 3.56 -14.69 -2.64
CA GLY A 114 2.81 -15.94 -2.43
C GLY A 114 2.38 -16.22 -0.98
N GLU A 115 2.83 -15.46 0.02
CA GLU A 115 2.57 -15.77 1.44
C GLU A 115 2.12 -14.58 2.32
N GLY A 116 1.78 -13.41 1.76
CA GLY A 116 1.24 -12.32 2.58
C GLY A 116 0.81 -11.08 1.79
N GLU A 117 -0.35 -10.55 2.15
CA GLU A 117 -0.92 -9.29 1.64
C GLU A 117 -0.06 -8.11 2.09
N ILE A 118 0.48 -7.34 1.14
CA ILE A 118 1.37 -6.20 1.42
C ILE A 118 0.57 -4.91 1.29
N CYS A 119 0.30 -4.21 2.39
CA CYS A 119 -0.15 -2.81 2.34
C CYS A 119 1.06 -1.88 2.12
N THR A 120 1.19 -1.29 0.94
CA THR A 120 2.20 -0.26 0.64
C THR A 120 1.55 1.12 0.66
N TYR A 121 2.10 2.09 1.39
CA TYR A 121 1.67 3.49 1.38
C TYR A 121 2.66 4.35 0.56
N ILE A 122 2.13 5.18 -0.34
CA ILE A 122 2.92 6.10 -1.17
C ILE A 122 2.61 7.54 -0.76
N ARG A 123 3.66 8.35 -0.58
CA ARG A 123 3.62 9.82 -0.59
C ARG A 123 4.46 10.32 -1.74
#